data_AF-A0A948R6W4-F1
#
_entry.id   AF-A0A948R6W4-F1
#
_cell.length_a   1.000
_cell.length_b   1.000
_cell.length_c   1.000
_cell.angle_alpha   90.00
_cell.angle_beta   90.00
_cell.angle_gamma   90.00
#
_symmetry.space_group_name_H-M   'P 1'
#
loop_
_entity.id
_entity.type
_entity.pdbx_description
1 polymer ?
#
loop_
_entity_poly.entity_id
_entity_poly.type
_entity_poly.pdbx_seq_one_letter_code
_entity_poly.pdbx_strand_id
1 'polypeptide(L)'
;SHQKQGYARSLCELVEAGELDLGCLPADDEDAIAHLTRIKGIGRWSAEIYLLFAEGRRDIWPAGDLAVQEGVKRLLDLPERPAEKATRQLAEPWAPQRGSMAIFTWHYYSASREPV
;
A
#
# COMPACT_ATOMS: atom_id res chain seq x y z
N SER A 1 0.22 -14.66 15.19
CA SER A 1 0.81 -15.96 14.79
C SER A 1 2.29 -15.96 15.15
N HIS A 2 2.89 -17.13 15.34
CA HIS A 2 4.32 -17.26 15.65
C HIS A 2 5.21 -16.62 14.58
N GLN A 3 4.84 -16.77 13.30
CA GLN A 3 5.53 -16.15 12.17
C GLN A 3 5.58 -14.61 12.27
N LYS A 4 4.46 -13.94 12.57
CA LYS A 4 4.40 -12.48 12.69
C LYS A 4 5.20 -11.96 13.90
N GLN A 5 5.23 -12.70 15.01
CA GLN A 5 6.08 -12.36 16.16
C GLN A 5 7.57 -12.41 15.76
N GLY A 6 7.97 -13.41 14.97
CA GLY A 6 9.32 -13.50 14.43
C GLY A 6 9.68 -12.32 13.53
N TYR A 7 8.76 -11.87 12.67
CA TYR A 7 8.98 -10.70 11.81
C TYR A 7 9.12 -9.41 12.61
N ALA A 8 8.26 -9.19 13.61
CA ALA A 8 8.35 -8.02 14.47
C ALA A 8 9.69 -7.97 15.22
N ARG A 9 10.16 -9.09 15.77
CA ARG A 9 11.46 -9.16 16.45
C ARG A 9 12.62 -8.85 15.49
N SER A 10 12.63 -9.48 14.31
CA SER A 10 13.66 -9.24 13.30
C SER A 10 13.69 -7.78 12.84
N LEU A 11 12.52 -7.13 12.74
CA LEU A 11 12.45 -5.71 12.42
C LEU A 11 13.10 -4.85 13.52
N CYS A 12 12.81 -5.12 14.80
CA CYS A 12 13.46 -4.42 15.90
C CYS A 12 14.98 -4.60 15.88
N GLU A 13 15.47 -5.82 15.66
CA GLU A 13 16.91 -6.11 15.59
C GLU A 13 17.61 -5.33 14.48
N LEU A 14 17.00 -5.20 13.29
CA LEU A 14 17.54 -4.41 12.18
C LEU A 14 17.64 -2.91 12.52
N VAL A 15 16.63 -2.38 13.21
CA VAL A 15 16.62 -0.97 13.64
C VAL A 15 17.65 -0.72 14.73
N GLU A 16 17.73 -1.59 15.75
CA GLU A 16 18.71 -1.49 16.83
C GLU A 16 20.16 -1.61 16.32
N ALA A 17 20.39 -2.45 15.31
CA ALA A 17 21.69 -2.60 14.66
C ALA A 17 22.07 -1.43 13.73
N GLY A 18 21.13 -0.51 13.45
CA GLY A 18 21.31 0.59 12.48
C GLY A 18 21.34 0.13 11.02
N GLU A 19 20.92 -1.11 10.73
CA GLU A 19 20.81 -1.64 9.37
C GLU A 19 19.54 -1.16 8.66
N LEU A 20 18.55 -0.67 9.42
CA LEU A 20 17.33 -0.05 8.93
C LEU A 20 17.08 1.28 9.65
N ASP A 21 17.10 2.37 8.91
CA ASP A 21 16.68 3.69 9.39
C ASP A 21 15.34 4.08 8.77
N LEU A 22 14.25 3.91 9.54
CA LEU A 22 12.91 4.29 9.13
C LEU A 22 12.69 5.81 9.06
N GLY A 23 13.58 6.62 9.68
CA GLY A 23 13.55 8.07 9.61
C GLY A 23 14.25 8.64 8.36
N CYS A 24 14.97 7.81 7.62
CA CYS A 24 15.79 8.21 6.47
C CYS A 24 15.58 7.27 5.27
N LEU A 25 14.31 7.05 4.91
CA LEU A 25 13.98 6.29 3.71
C LEU A 25 14.31 7.08 2.42
N PRO A 26 14.58 6.40 1.29
CA PRO A 26 14.80 7.05 0.00
C PRO A 26 13.65 7.99 -0.38
N ALA A 27 13.93 9.15 -0.96
CA ALA A 27 12.89 10.12 -1.31
C ALA A 27 11.95 9.64 -2.44
N ASP A 28 12.45 8.80 -3.36
CA ASP A 28 11.63 8.18 -4.40
C ASP A 28 10.75 7.05 -3.82
N ASP A 29 9.52 6.95 -4.28
CA ASP A 29 8.53 6.00 -3.75
C ASP A 29 8.86 4.56 -4.10
N GLU A 30 9.31 4.28 -5.31
CA GLU A 30 9.65 2.92 -5.73
C GLU A 30 10.96 2.45 -5.06
N ASP A 31 11.93 3.35 -4.88
CA ASP A 31 13.15 3.05 -4.12
C ASP A 31 12.84 2.77 -2.63
N ALA A 32 11.93 3.52 -2.02
CA ALA A 32 11.49 3.28 -0.64
C ALA A 32 10.74 1.95 -0.49
N ILE A 33 9.86 1.62 -1.43
CA ILE A 33 9.20 0.29 -1.50
C ILE A 33 10.25 -0.81 -1.66
N ALA A 34 11.22 -0.64 -2.56
CA ALA A 34 12.28 -1.61 -2.79
C ALA A 34 13.22 -1.76 -1.58
N HIS A 35 13.39 -0.71 -0.77
CA HIS A 35 14.12 -0.77 0.49
C HIS A 35 13.34 -1.58 1.53
N LEU A 36 12.07 -1.22 1.78
CA LEU A 36 11.23 -1.85 2.79
C LEU A 36 10.94 -3.33 2.48
N THR A 37 10.79 -3.70 1.21
CA THR A 37 10.49 -5.07 0.79
C THR A 37 11.65 -6.06 0.97
N ARG A 38 12.87 -5.58 1.26
CA ARG A 38 14.00 -6.45 1.66
C ARG A 38 13.81 -7.03 3.06
N ILE A 39 12.99 -6.39 3.88
CA ILE A 39 12.73 -6.82 5.25
C ILE A 39 11.82 -8.04 5.23
N LYS A 40 12.25 -9.11 5.88
CA LYS A 40 11.50 -10.36 5.94
C LYS A 40 10.11 -10.13 6.56
N GLY A 41 9.08 -10.47 5.79
CA GLY A 41 7.67 -10.32 6.21
C GLY A 41 7.01 -9.02 5.76
N ILE A 42 7.74 -8.11 5.11
CA ILE A 42 7.19 -6.91 4.48
C ILE A 42 7.12 -7.14 2.97
N GLY A 43 5.90 -7.34 2.46
CA GLY A 43 5.63 -7.36 1.02
C GLY A 43 5.32 -5.95 0.49
N ARG A 44 5.20 -5.82 -0.84
CA ARG A 44 4.91 -4.54 -1.50
C ARG A 44 3.69 -3.82 -0.93
N TRP A 45 2.59 -4.53 -0.75
CA TRP A 45 1.37 -3.95 -0.16
C TRP A 45 1.66 -3.38 1.24
N SER A 46 2.35 -4.12 2.12
CA SER A 46 2.68 -3.61 3.47
C SER A 46 3.58 -2.39 3.41
N ALA A 47 4.53 -2.34 2.48
CA ALA A 47 5.38 -1.17 2.25
C ALA A 47 4.55 0.04 1.77
N GLU A 48 3.70 -0.14 0.75
CA GLU A 48 2.79 0.90 0.26
C GLU A 48 1.89 1.45 1.40
N ILE A 49 1.31 0.58 2.24
CA ILE A 49 0.50 1.01 3.39
C ILE A 49 1.34 1.79 4.42
N TYR A 50 2.56 1.36 4.70
CA TYR A 50 3.46 2.08 5.61
C TYR A 50 3.81 3.48 5.07
N LEU A 51 4.23 3.58 3.80
CA LEU A 51 4.59 4.85 3.17
C LEU A 51 3.40 5.82 3.15
N LEU A 52 2.19 5.31 2.89
CA LEU A 52 0.98 6.12 2.87
C LEU A 52 0.59 6.65 4.25
N PHE A 53 0.57 5.80 5.28
CA PHE A 53 0.00 6.17 6.59
C PHE A 53 1.01 6.56 7.65
N ALA A 54 2.19 5.93 7.67
CA ALA A 54 3.22 6.22 8.67
C ALA A 54 4.14 7.35 8.21
N GLU A 55 4.57 7.34 6.94
CA GLU A 55 5.45 8.40 6.39
C GLU A 55 4.65 9.55 5.75
N GLY A 56 3.38 9.33 5.40
CA GLY A 56 2.50 10.37 4.87
C GLY A 56 2.75 10.73 3.40
N ARG A 57 3.31 9.80 2.61
CA ARG A 57 3.55 10.01 1.18
C ARG A 57 2.24 10.11 0.40
N ARG A 58 2.15 11.12 -0.47
CA ARG A 58 0.88 11.53 -1.10
C ARG A 58 0.51 10.74 -2.35
N ASP A 59 1.49 10.10 -3.00
CA ASP A 59 1.29 9.47 -4.31
C ASP A 59 1.37 7.94 -4.30
N ILE A 60 1.20 7.34 -3.13
CA ILE A 60 1.19 5.89 -2.96
C ILE A 60 -0.16 5.29 -3.35
N TRP A 61 -0.12 4.25 -4.18
CA TRP A 61 -1.31 3.53 -4.65
C TRP A 61 -1.22 2.03 -4.34
N PRO A 62 -1.97 1.51 -3.35
CA PRO A 62 -1.92 0.10 -2.96
C PRO A 62 -2.73 -0.78 -3.92
N ALA A 63 -2.30 -0.90 -5.17
CA ALA A 63 -3.01 -1.61 -6.24
C ALA A 63 -3.26 -3.10 -5.95
N GLY A 64 -2.47 -3.72 -5.06
CA GLY A 64 -2.65 -5.10 -4.62
C GLY A 64 -3.77 -5.28 -3.59
N ASP A 65 -4.36 -4.20 -3.09
CA ASP A 65 -5.44 -4.25 -2.10
C ASP A 65 -6.78 -4.63 -2.73
N LEU A 66 -7.40 -5.70 -2.23
CA LEU A 66 -8.64 -6.22 -2.82
C LEU A 66 -9.81 -5.25 -2.68
N ALA A 67 -9.88 -4.47 -1.60
CA ALA A 67 -10.93 -3.47 -1.43
C ALA A 67 -10.73 -2.29 -2.38
N VAL A 68 -9.48 -1.88 -2.63
CA VAL A 68 -9.17 -0.90 -3.68
C VAL A 68 -9.57 -1.42 -5.05
N GLN A 69 -9.20 -2.65 -5.40
CA GLN A 69 -9.55 -3.25 -6.70
C GLN A 69 -11.08 -3.32 -6.89
N GLU A 70 -11.83 -3.77 -5.88
CA GLU A 70 -13.30 -3.76 -5.91
C GLU A 70 -13.89 -2.34 -5.96
N GLY A 71 -13.28 -1.39 -5.24
CA GLY A 71 -13.68 0.01 -5.27
C GLY A 71 -13.47 0.64 -6.65
N VAL A 72 -12.35 0.38 -7.31
CA VAL A 72 -12.06 0.84 -8.69
C VAL A 72 -13.06 0.24 -9.67
N LYS A 73 -13.36 -1.06 -9.55
CA LYS A 73 -14.39 -1.70 -10.38
C LYS A 73 -15.70 -0.91 -10.32
N ARG A 74 -16.19 -0.62 -9.12
CA ARG A 74 -17.45 0.09 -8.91
C ARG A 74 -17.37 1.55 -9.36
N LEU A 75 -16.29 2.24 -9.03
CA LEU A 75 -16.08 3.66 -9.33
C LEU A 75 -16.07 3.93 -10.84
N LEU A 76 -15.48 3.02 -11.61
CA LEU A 76 -15.33 3.13 -13.07
C LEU A 76 -16.34 2.26 -13.84
N ASP A 77 -17.32 1.67 -13.16
CA ASP A 77 -18.34 0.76 -13.73
C ASP A 77 -17.73 -0.35 -14.61
N LEU A 78 -16.66 -0.98 -14.12
CA LEU A 78 -15.98 -2.05 -14.84
C LEU A 78 -16.75 -3.37 -14.73
N PRO A 79 -16.80 -4.19 -15.80
CA PRO A 79 -17.52 -5.45 -15.80
C PRO A 79 -16.96 -6.46 -14.77
N GLU A 80 -15.65 -6.43 -14.55
CA GLU A 80 -14.94 -7.32 -13.63
C GLU A 80 -13.92 -6.56 -12.77
N ARG A 81 -13.52 -7.18 -11.65
CA ARG A 81 -12.50 -6.60 -10.78
C ARG A 81 -11.16 -6.56 -11.53
N PRO A 82 -10.53 -5.39 -11.72
CA PRO A 82 -9.23 -5.31 -12.35
C PRO A 82 -8.17 -6.03 -11.50
N ALA A 83 -7.27 -6.76 -12.13
CA ALA A 83 -6.08 -7.30 -11.47
C ALA A 83 -5.14 -6.16 -11.02
N GLU A 84 -4.16 -6.46 -10.17
CA GLU A 84 -3.22 -5.46 -9.62
C GLU A 84 -2.57 -4.60 -10.72
N LYS A 85 -2.06 -5.23 -11.80
CA LYS A 85 -1.40 -4.51 -12.90
C LYS A 85 -2.32 -3.49 -13.56
N ALA A 86 -3.56 -3.90 -13.88
CA ALA A 86 -4.56 -3.02 -14.47
C ALA A 86 -4.98 -1.92 -13.49
N THR A 87 -5.13 -2.25 -12.20
CA THR A 87 -5.46 -1.29 -11.13
C THR A 87 -4.37 -0.22 -10.98
N ARG A 88 -3.10 -0.57 -11.19
CA ARG A 88 -1.99 0.38 -11.17
C ARG A 88 -2.00 1.31 -12.39
N GLN A 89 -2.28 0.78 -13.58
CA GLN A 89 -2.38 1.56 -14.83
C GLN A 89 -3.56 2.53 -14.81
N LEU A 90 -4.73 2.08 -14.34
CA LEU A 90 -5.93 2.91 -14.23
C LEU A 90 -5.74 4.11 -13.28
N ALA A 91 -4.78 4.02 -12.36
CA ALA A 91 -4.47 5.08 -11.40
C ALA A 91 -3.45 6.11 -11.89
N GLU A 92 -2.82 5.91 -13.05
CA GLU A 92 -1.85 6.86 -13.62
C GLU A 92 -2.39 8.29 -13.71
N PRO A 93 -3.66 8.54 -14.16
CA PRO A 93 -4.22 9.89 -14.23
C PRO A 93 -4.44 10.57 -12.87
N TRP A 94 -4.36 9.85 -11.76
CA TRP A 94 -4.58 10.38 -10.41
C TRP A 94 -3.28 10.87 -9.75
N ALA A 95 -2.13 10.66 -10.39
CA ALA A 95 -0.87 11.22 -9.92
C ALA A 95 -0.92 12.77 -9.95
N PRO A 96 -0.29 13.48 -8.99
CA PRO A 96 0.54 12.97 -7.89
C PRO A 96 -0.25 12.74 -6.58
N GLN A 97 -1.56 12.49 -6.65
CA GLN A 97 -2.45 12.43 -5.49
C GLN A 97 -3.08 11.03 -5.31
N ARG A 98 -2.41 9.98 -5.77
CA ARG A 98 -2.95 8.62 -5.72
C ARG A 98 -3.23 8.14 -4.29
N GLY A 99 -2.51 8.62 -3.28
CA GLY A 99 -2.78 8.32 -1.87
C GLY A 99 -4.13 8.84 -1.39
N SER A 100 -4.50 10.07 -1.78
CA SER A 100 -5.83 10.62 -1.50
C SER A 100 -6.92 9.79 -2.19
N MET A 101 -6.64 9.35 -3.43
CA MET A 101 -7.54 8.51 -4.19
C MET A 101 -7.69 7.11 -3.56
N ALA A 102 -6.64 6.56 -2.95
CA ALA A 102 -6.72 5.29 -2.23
C ALA A 102 -7.66 5.40 -1.04
N ILE A 103 -7.50 6.47 -0.24
CA ILE A 103 -8.37 6.80 0.90
C ILE A 103 -9.83 6.93 0.45
N PHE A 104 -10.08 7.73 -0.58
CA PHE A 104 -11.43 7.85 -1.15
C PHE A 104 -11.99 6.50 -1.59
N THR A 105 -11.19 5.69 -2.29
CA THR A 105 -11.65 4.40 -2.83
C THR A 105 -12.06 3.44 -1.72
N TRP A 106 -11.33 3.40 -0.60
CA TRP A 106 -11.73 2.61 0.57
C TRP A 106 -13.05 3.08 1.18
N HIS A 107 -13.24 4.40 1.33
CA HIS A 107 -14.51 4.95 1.83
C HIS A 107 -15.67 4.65 0.89
N TYR A 108 -15.46 4.82 -0.42
CA TYR A 108 -16.44 4.52 -1.44
C TYR A 108 -16.80 3.02 -1.47
N TYR A 109 -15.81 2.14 -1.42
CA TYR A 109 -16.01 0.70 -1.31
C TYR A 109 -16.82 0.35 -0.05
N SER A 110 -16.49 0.92 1.11
CA SER A 110 -17.23 0.68 2.34
C SER A 110 -18.68 1.16 2.27
N ALA A 111 -18.93 2.34 1.70
CA ALA A 111 -20.27 2.91 1.60
C ALA A 111 -21.16 2.20 0.56
N SER A 112 -20.56 1.59 -0.47
CA SER A 112 -21.27 0.87 -1.52
C SER A 112 -21.53 -0.61 -1.19
N ARG A 113 -21.11 -1.10 -0.01
CA ARG A 113 -21.50 -2.43 0.46
C ARG A 113 -22.93 -2.37 0.97
N GLU A 114 -23.81 -3.19 0.39
CA GLU A 114 -25.16 -3.37 0.94
C GLU A 114 -25.04 -3.81 2.42
N PRO A 115 -25.85 -3.24 3.33
CA PRO A 115 -25.88 -3.71 4.70
C PRO A 115 -26.34 -5.17 4.73
N VAL A 116 -25.62 -5.99 5.50
CA VAL A 116 -25.97 -7.40 5.79
C VAL A 116 -27.17 -7.45 6.70
#